data_AF-A0AA88IDH9-F1
#
_entry.id   AF-A0AA88IDH9-F1
#
_cell.length_a   1.000
_cell.length_b   1.000
_cell.length_c   1.000
_cell.angle_alpha   90.00
_cell.angle_beta   90.00
_cell.angle_gamma   90.00
#
_symmetry.space_group_name_H-M   'P 1'
#
loop_
_entity.id
_entity.type
_entity.pdbx_description
1 polymer ?
#
loop_
_entity_poly.entity_id
_entity_poly.type
_entity_poly.pdbx_seq_one_letter_code
_entity_poly.pdbx_strand_id
1 'polypeptide(L)' 'MDELKGYVQVTGADIITVTEVHKQSPEHLTIEGYKQFIKLRHQNNPLGKKGGGIARFVREQLVPRLLQIPHIDDDDEMI' A
#
# COMPACT_ATOMS: atom_id res chain seq x y z
N MET A 1 5.21 -16.31 -1.95
CA MET A 1 4.00 -15.49 -2.05
C MET A 1 2.98 -15.84 -0.95
N ASP A 2 2.95 -17.11 -0.52
CA ASP A 2 2.09 -17.58 0.59
C ASP A 2 2.50 -17.04 1.98
N GLU A 3 3.76 -16.68 2.15
CA GLU A 3 4.30 -16.16 3.42
C GLU A 3 3.68 -14.82 3.83
N LEU A 4 3.41 -13.91 2.89
CA LEU A 4 2.78 -12.62 3.21
C LEU A 4 1.32 -12.83 3.66
N LYS A 5 0.58 -13.72 3.00
CA LYS A 5 -0.80 -14.04 3.40
C LYS A 5 -0.83 -14.68 4.79
N GLY A 6 0.06 -15.63 5.06
CA GLY A 6 0.22 -16.24 6.38
C GLY A 6 0.60 -15.21 7.44
N TYR A 7 1.53 -14.31 7.15
CA TYR A 7 1.93 -13.25 8.08
C TYR A 7 0.77 -12.31 8.41
N VAL A 8 -0.03 -11.91 7.41
CA VAL A 8 -1.22 -11.08 7.63
C VAL A 8 -2.27 -11.79 8.48
N GLN A 9 -2.52 -13.07 8.22
CA GLN A 9 -3.47 -13.87 9.00
C GLN A 9 -3.04 -14.01 10.47
N VAL A 10 -1.76 -14.24 10.73
CA VAL A 10 -1.23 -14.43 12.09
C VAL A 10 -1.15 -13.12 12.87
N THR A 11 -0.73 -12.02 12.22
CA THR A 11 -0.60 -10.73 12.89
C THR A 11 -1.94 -10.09 13.23
N GLY A 12 -3.01 -10.42 12.50
CA GLY A 12 -4.31 -9.80 12.68
C GLY A 12 -4.31 -8.30 12.39
N ALA A 13 -3.29 -7.77 11.70
CA ALA A 13 -3.12 -6.34 11.48
C ALA A 13 -4.27 -5.74 10.68
N ASP A 14 -4.71 -4.54 11.05
CA ASP A 14 -5.76 -3.81 10.33
C ASP A 14 -5.25 -3.14 9.05
N ILE A 15 -3.96 -2.75 9.06
CA ILE A 15 -3.26 -2.10 7.96
C ILE A 15 -1.88 -2.73 7.82
N ILE A 16 -1.52 -3.16 6.61
CA ILE A 16 -0.17 -3.61 6.25
C ILE A 16 0.38 -2.71 5.16
N THR A 17 1.62 -2.24 5.33
CA THR A 17 2.33 -1.48 4.30
C THR A 17 3.58 -2.25 3.88
N VAL A 18 3.72 -2.51 2.59
CA VAL A 18 4.88 -3.15 1.97
C VAL A 18 5.57 -2.14 1.07
N THR A 19 6.86 -1.91 1.29
CA THR A 19 7.72 -1.02 0.48
C THR A 19 8.57 -1.84 -0.49
N GLU A 20 9.23 -1.16 -1.44
CA GLU A 20 10.06 -1.80 -2.48
C GLU A 20 9.29 -2.82 -3.34
N VAL A 21 7.99 -2.58 -3.57
CA VAL A 21 7.17 -3.43 -4.43
C VAL A 21 7.54 -3.17 -5.90
N HIS A 22 8.11 -4.16 -6.57
CA HIS A 22 8.52 -4.03 -7.97
C HIS A 22 7.38 -4.38 -8.94
N LYS A 23 7.37 -3.72 -10.12
CA LYS A 23 6.34 -3.83 -11.20
C LYS A 23 5.89 -5.23 -11.61
N GLN A 24 6.67 -6.28 -11.37
CA GLN A 24 6.32 -7.65 -11.76
C GLN A 24 5.41 -8.38 -10.76
N SER A 25 5.15 -7.79 -9.59
CA SER A 25 4.40 -8.40 -8.49
C SER A 25 3.08 -7.72 -8.03
N PRO A 26 2.66 -6.50 -8.45
CA PRO A 26 1.53 -5.84 -7.78
C PRO A 26 0.20 -6.59 -7.98
N GLU A 27 -0.01 -7.13 -9.18
CA GLU A 27 -1.27 -7.71 -9.65
C GLU A 27 -1.56 -9.08 -9.04
N HIS A 28 -0.54 -9.73 -8.47
CA HIS A 28 -0.65 -11.03 -7.83
C HIS A 28 -0.77 -10.95 -6.31
N LEU A 29 -0.64 -9.75 -5.72
CA LEU A 29 -0.73 -9.56 -4.27
C LEU A 29 -2.17 -9.27 -3.86
N THR A 30 -3.03 -10.28 -3.84
CA THR A 30 -4.38 -10.18 -3.29
C THR A 30 -4.45 -10.89 -1.94
N ILE A 31 -4.99 -10.21 -0.93
CA ILE A 31 -5.20 -10.75 0.41
C ILE A 31 -6.69 -10.65 0.72
N GLU A 32 -7.33 -11.79 1.00
CA GLU A 32 -8.77 -11.85 1.26
C GLU A 32 -9.17 -10.99 2.46
N GLY A 33 -10.25 -10.21 2.32
CA GLY A 33 -10.72 -9.29 3.35
C GLY A 33 -9.91 -7.99 3.46
N TYR A 34 -8.96 -7.74 2.55
CA TYR A 34 -8.21 -6.49 2.49
C TYR A 34 -8.37 -5.80 1.13
N LYS A 35 -8.68 -4.50 1.18
CA LYS A 35 -8.58 -3.60 0.05
C LYS A 35 -7.13 -3.20 -0.16
N GLN A 36 -6.66 -3.30 -1.40
CA GLN A 36 -5.31 -2.98 -1.80
C GLN A 36 -5.20 -1.59 -2.43
N PHE A 37 -4.16 -0.84 -2.06
CA PHE A 37 -3.79 0.45 -2.63
C PHE A 37 -2.32 0.37 -3.07
N ILE A 38 -2.03 0.59 -4.35
CA ILE A 38 -0.67 0.49 -4.89
C ILE A 38 -0.24 1.83 -5.46
N LYS A 39 0.97 2.26 -5.12
CA LYS A 39 1.66 3.38 -5.75
C LYS A 39 3.06 2.95 -6.18
N LEU A 40 3.29 2.81 -7.49
CA LEU A 40 4.59 2.47 -8.04
C LEU A 40 5.37 3.76 -8.36
N ARG A 41 6.67 3.81 -8.05
CA ARG A 41 7.51 4.92 -8.56
C ARG A 41 7.74 4.73 -10.06
N HIS A 42 7.49 5.77 -10.85
CA HIS A 42 7.86 5.79 -12.26
C HIS A 42 9.38 5.67 -12.41
N GLN A 43 9.81 4.74 -13.25
CA GLN A 43 11.20 4.51 -13.60
C GLN A 43 11.70 5.63 -14.52
N ASN A 44 12.11 6.75 -13.94
CA ASN A 44 13.05 7.67 -14.59
C ASN A 44 14.35 7.74 -13.77
N ASN A 45 14.82 6.58 -13.28
CA ASN A 45 16.13 6.51 -12.65
C ASN A 45 17.17 6.09 -13.71
N PRO A 46 18.13 6.95 -14.07
CA PRO A 46 19.17 6.63 -15.05
C PRO A 46 20.07 5.45 -14.67
N LEU A 47 19.95 4.95 -13.44
CA LEU A 47 20.71 3.81 -12.90
C LEU A 47 20.07 2.43 -13.17
N GLY A 48 18.99 2.34 -13.95
CA GLY A 48 18.38 1.04 -14.33
C GLY A 48 17.77 0.23 -13.17
N LYS A 49 17.70 0.79 -11.96
CA LYS A 49 17.10 0.12 -10.81
C LYS A 49 15.59 0.02 -11.02
N LYS A 50 15.03 -1.19 -10.90
CA LYS A 50 13.58 -1.42 -10.94
C LYS A 50 12.93 -0.54 -9.88
N GLY A 51 12.26 0.54 -10.29
CA GLY A 51 11.62 1.48 -9.36
C GLY A 51 10.77 0.74 -8.33
N GLY A 52 11.12 0.88 -7.06
CA GLY A 52 10.36 0.35 -5.94
C GLY A 52 9.04 1.10 -5.77
N GLY A 53 8.00 0.39 -5.38
CA GLY A 53 6.67 0.91 -5.10
C GLY A 53 6.25 0.66 -3.66
N ILE A 54 5.06 1.13 -3.32
CA ILE A 54 4.41 0.89 -2.04
C ILE A 54 3.09 0.19 -2.32
N ALA A 55 2.82 -0.91 -1.63
CA ALA A 55 1.51 -1.53 -1.56
C ALA A 55 0.99 -1.43 -0.12
N ARG A 56 -0.24 -0.95 0.04
CA ARG A 56 -0.93 -0.89 1.32
C ARG A 56 -2.18 -1.75 1.26
N PHE A 57 -2.35 -2.59 2.26
CA PHE A 57 -3.50 -3.46 2.45
C PHE A 57 -4.26 -2.98 3.67
N VAL A 58 -5.56 -2.76 3.53
CA VAL A 58 -6.44 -2.26 4.59
C VAL A 58 -7.62 -3.18 4.70
N ARG A 59 -7.97 -3.66 5.90
CA ARG A 59 -9.17 -4.49 6.07
C ARG A 59 -10.40 -3.79 5.49
N GLU A 60 -11.19 -4.51 4.68
CA GLU A 60 -12.30 -3.92 3.93
C GLU A 60 -13.31 -3.21 4.82
N GLN A 61 -13.61 -3.76 6.00
CA GLN A 61 -14.53 -3.13 6.95
C GLN A 61 -14.05 -1.77 7.51
N LEU A 62 -12.77 -1.45 7.41
CA LEU A 62 -12.18 -0.20 7.90
C LEU A 62 -12.05 0.87 6.81
N VAL A 63 -12.11 0.49 5.54
CA VAL A 63 -11.96 1.39 4.40
C VAL A 63 -12.91 2.59 4.46
N PRO A 64 -14.23 2.43 4.76
CA PRO A 64 -15.14 3.57 4.82
C PRO A 64 -14.74 4.60 5.90
N ARG A 65 -14.21 4.14 7.03
CA ARG A 65 -13.78 5.00 8.15
C ARG A 65 -12.49 5.75 7.82
N LEU A 66 -11.56 5.10 7.15
CA LEU A 66 -10.27 5.70 6.78
C LEU A 66 -10.39 6.72 5.64
N LEU A 67 -11.33 6.53 4.72
CA LEU A 67 -11.62 7.49 3.65
C LEU A 67 -12.46 8.69 4.12
N GLN A 68 -12.98 8.66 5.35
CA GLN A 68 -13.70 9.77 5.97
C GLN A 68 -12.79 10.72 6.76
N ILE A 69 -11.50 10.39 6.91
CA ILE A 69 -10.56 11.32 7.51
C ILE A 69 -10.47 12.51 6.54
N PRO A 70 -10.81 13.74 6.98
CA PRO A 70 -10.72 14.90 6.12
C PRO A 70 -9.32 14.97 5.52
N HIS A 71 -9.25 15.19 4.21
CA HIS A 71 -8.01 15.51 3.54
C HIS A 71 -7.52 16.81 4.19
N ILE A 72 -6.47 16.73 5.01
CA ILE A 72 -5.76 17.91 5.44
C ILE A 72 -4.98 18.33 4.21
N ASP A 73 -5.52 19.30 3.48
CA ASP A 73 -4.75 19.98 2.45
C ASP A 73 -3.57 20.63 3.16
N ASP A 74 -2.34 20.24 2.81
CA ASP A 74 -1.09 20.78 3.37
C ASP A 74 -0.86 22.27 3.00
N ASP A 75 -1.90 22.98 2.54
CA ASP A 75 -1.87 24.35 1.99
C ASP A 75 -2.33 25.41 3.01
N ASP A 76 -2.39 25.10 4.30
CA ASP A 76 -2.42 26.14 5.32
C ASP A 76 -1.01 26.74 5.47
N GLU A 77 -0.72 27.68 4.55
CA GLU A 77 0.37 28.64 4.67
C GLU A 77 0.40 29.19 6.11
N MET A 78 1.49 28.92 6.82
CA MET A 78 1.74 29.49 8.14
C MET A 78 1.78 31.02 8.03
N ILE A 79 0.74 31.69 8.54
CA ILE A 79 0.72 33.14 8.82
C ILE A 79 1.47 33.42 10.11
#